data_AF-A0A4Y3PV29-F1
#
_entry.id   AF-A0A4Y3PV29-F1
#
_cell.length_a   1.000
_cell.length_b   1.000
_cell.length_c   1.000
_cell.angle_alpha   90.00
_cell.angle_beta   90.00
_cell.angle_gamma   90.00
#
_symmetry.space_group_name_H-M   'P 1'
#
loop_
_entity.id
_entity.type
_entity.pdbx_description
1 polymer ?
#
loop_
_entity_poly.entity_id
_entity_poly.type
_entity_poly.pdbx_seq_one_letter_code
_entity_poly.pdbx_strand_id
1 'polypeptide(L)'
;MNNLKNAIQNNKFTPEELSQISKKMSDLGIASEYYEVLLKIDFGKYLRGLKGDPPVDMVDPHAHHTLFKKGLGEAQRKLVQEGQDILRKHGIDPIIGGENLVWAPNRVSGQHGIEALENVVKQLKAVDAAGGEYDDFVEILEDLGKLAASRR
;
A
#
# COMPACT_ATOMS: atom_id res chain seq x y z
N MET A 1 -19.80 -8.44 2.14
CA MET A 1 -18.54 -7.68 2.02
C MET A 1 -18.66 -6.34 1.28
N ASN A 2 -19.55 -6.18 0.30
CA ASN A 2 -19.68 -4.93 -0.47
C ASN A 2 -19.94 -3.66 0.37
N ASN A 3 -20.80 -3.74 1.39
CA ASN A 3 -21.05 -2.59 2.28
C ASN A 3 -19.79 -2.18 3.05
N LEU A 4 -19.03 -3.15 3.56
CA LEU A 4 -17.76 -2.91 4.23
C LEU A 4 -16.74 -2.26 3.28
N LYS A 5 -16.58 -2.82 2.07
CA LYS A 5 -15.74 -2.24 1.02
C LYS A 5 -16.08 -0.77 0.77
N ASN A 6 -17.36 -0.48 0.59
CA ASN A 6 -17.82 0.88 0.34
C ASN A 6 -17.56 1.80 1.54
N ALA A 7 -17.76 1.32 2.77
CA ALA A 7 -17.46 2.10 3.97
C ALA A 7 -15.96 2.41 4.10
N ILE A 8 -15.08 1.42 3.86
CA ILE A 8 -13.62 1.60 3.83
C ILE A 8 -13.22 2.62 2.75
N GLN A 9 -13.70 2.46 1.52
CA GLN A 9 -13.41 3.38 0.42
C GLN A 9 -13.83 4.83 0.70
N ASN A 10 -14.86 5.04 1.53
CA ASN A 10 -15.34 6.36 1.94
C ASN A 10 -14.80 6.80 3.32
N ASN A 11 -13.69 6.21 3.76
CA ASN A 11 -12.94 6.59 4.97
C ASN A 11 -13.83 6.66 6.22
N LYS A 12 -14.76 5.69 6.37
CA LYS A 12 -15.70 5.62 7.50
C LYS A 12 -15.11 4.99 8.76
N PHE A 13 -13.87 4.54 8.71
CA PHE A 13 -13.18 3.87 9.81
C PHE A 13 -11.85 4.56 10.06
N THR A 14 -11.48 4.64 11.33
CA THR A 14 -10.15 5.00 11.80
C THR A 14 -9.13 3.88 11.50
N PRO A 15 -7.81 4.17 11.52
CA PRO A 15 -6.79 3.13 11.36
C PRO A 15 -6.93 1.98 12.37
N GLU A 16 -7.25 2.30 13.63
CA GLU A 16 -7.48 1.30 14.69
C GLU A 16 -8.68 0.39 14.35
N GLU A 17 -9.80 0.96 13.91
CA GLU A 17 -10.96 0.17 13.50
C GLU A 17 -10.65 -0.72 12.27
N LEU A 18 -9.85 -0.22 11.32
CA LEU A 18 -9.41 -1.03 10.17
C LEU A 18 -8.53 -2.20 10.61
N SER A 19 -7.61 -1.98 11.55
CA SER A 19 -6.78 -3.05 12.15
C SER A 19 -7.65 -4.11 12.83
N GLN A 20 -8.62 -3.68 13.65
CA GLN A 20 -9.56 -4.59 14.31
C GLN A 20 -10.43 -5.37 13.32
N ILE A 21 -10.88 -4.73 12.22
CA ILE A 21 -11.60 -5.40 11.14
C ILE A 21 -10.71 -6.45 10.48
N SER A 22 -9.48 -6.11 10.09
CA SER A 22 -8.54 -7.03 9.44
C SER A 22 -8.23 -8.24 10.31
N LYS A 23 -7.99 -8.02 11.61
CA LYS A 23 -7.83 -9.08 12.61
C LYS A 23 -9.07 -9.97 12.67
N LYS A 24 -10.27 -9.39 12.76
CA LYS A 24 -11.52 -10.15 12.81
C LYS A 24 -11.75 -10.99 11.54
N MET A 25 -11.41 -10.48 10.36
CA MET A 25 -11.51 -11.25 9.11
C MET A 25 -10.55 -12.44 9.10
N SER A 26 -9.35 -12.26 9.67
CA SER A 26 -8.36 -13.33 9.84
C SER A 26 -8.82 -14.38 10.85
N ASP A 27 -9.33 -13.97 12.00
CA ASP A 27 -9.87 -14.86 13.05
C ASP A 27 -11.07 -15.69 12.54
N LEU A 28 -11.81 -15.17 11.57
CA LEU A 28 -12.92 -15.85 10.89
C LEU A 28 -12.48 -16.74 9.72
N GLY A 29 -11.18 -16.77 9.38
CA GLY A 29 -10.65 -17.55 8.26
C GLY A 29 -11.01 -17.00 6.87
N ILE A 30 -11.43 -15.73 6.76
CA ILE A 30 -11.88 -15.08 5.52
C ILE A 30 -10.98 -13.93 5.07
N ALA A 31 -9.71 -13.95 5.48
CA ALA A 31 -8.74 -12.91 5.13
C ALA A 31 -8.54 -12.78 3.61
N SER A 32 -8.50 -13.90 2.88
CA SER A 32 -8.32 -13.88 1.42
C SER A 32 -9.48 -13.17 0.73
N GLU A 33 -10.72 -13.52 1.07
CA GLU A 33 -11.93 -12.91 0.53
C GLU A 33 -12.03 -11.43 0.90
N TYR A 34 -11.59 -11.07 2.11
CA TYR A 34 -11.49 -9.67 2.55
C TYR A 34 -10.54 -8.88 1.64
N TYR A 35 -9.29 -9.34 1.45
CA TYR A 35 -8.32 -8.63 0.61
C TYR A 35 -8.71 -8.62 -0.87
N GLU A 36 -9.30 -9.69 -1.41
CA GLU A 36 -9.85 -9.70 -2.77
C GLU A 36 -10.91 -8.63 -2.99
N VAL A 37 -11.71 -8.35 -1.96
CA VAL A 37 -12.71 -7.29 -2.00
C VAL A 37 -12.06 -5.91 -1.89
N LEU A 38 -11.04 -5.74 -1.03
CA LEU A 38 -10.29 -4.48 -0.91
C LEU A 38 -9.56 -4.11 -2.20
N LEU A 39 -9.03 -5.08 -2.95
CA LEU A 39 -8.38 -4.82 -4.24
C LEU A 39 -9.31 -4.16 -5.27
N LYS A 40 -10.63 -4.18 -5.05
CA LYS A 40 -11.67 -3.62 -5.93
C LYS A 40 -12.13 -2.23 -5.49
N ILE A 41 -11.49 -1.58 -4.52
CA ILE A 41 -11.78 -0.18 -4.20
C ILE A 41 -11.24 0.77 -5.26
N ASP A 42 -11.90 1.91 -5.39
CA ASP A 42 -11.34 3.08 -6.04
C ASP A 42 -10.30 3.71 -5.10
N PHE A 43 -9.03 3.37 -5.33
CA PHE A 43 -7.90 3.88 -4.54
C PHE A 43 -7.69 5.38 -4.71
N GLY A 44 -8.05 5.96 -5.87
CA GLY A 44 -7.96 7.41 -6.07
C GLY A 44 -8.96 8.14 -5.17
N LYS A 45 -10.20 7.63 -5.09
CA LYS A 45 -11.19 8.14 -4.14
C LYS A 45 -10.75 7.95 -2.68
N TYR A 46 -10.29 6.75 -2.35
CA TYR A 46 -9.87 6.41 -0.99
C TYR A 46 -8.70 7.29 -0.52
N LEU A 47 -7.66 7.44 -1.34
CA LEU A 47 -6.50 8.25 -1.03
C LEU A 47 -6.87 9.73 -0.90
N ARG A 48 -7.79 10.25 -1.74
CA ARG A 48 -8.28 11.62 -1.60
C ARG A 48 -8.93 11.87 -0.24
N GLY A 49 -9.69 10.90 0.28
CA GLY A 49 -10.27 11.02 1.61
C GLY A 49 -9.24 10.91 2.75
N LEU A 50 -8.09 10.26 2.51
CA LEU A 50 -7.00 10.17 3.49
C LEU A 50 -6.07 11.38 3.49
N LYS A 51 -5.62 11.83 2.30
CA LYS A 51 -4.52 12.78 2.12
C LYS A 51 -4.89 14.03 1.34
N GLY A 52 -6.15 14.17 0.92
CA GLY A 52 -6.61 15.26 0.08
C GLY A 52 -6.28 15.07 -1.40
N ASP A 53 -6.52 16.11 -2.19
CA ASP A 53 -6.28 16.10 -3.63
C ASP A 53 -4.79 15.91 -3.99
N PRO A 54 -4.48 15.34 -5.17
CA PRO A 54 -3.10 15.27 -5.65
C PRO A 54 -2.48 16.67 -5.81
N PRO A 55 -1.15 16.78 -5.82
CA PRO A 55 -0.47 18.04 -6.14
C PRO A 55 -0.94 18.62 -7.47
N VAL A 56 -1.19 19.92 -7.51
CA VAL A 56 -1.81 20.62 -8.66
C VAL A 56 -1.00 20.49 -9.94
N ASP A 57 0.32 20.39 -9.83
CA ASP A 57 1.27 20.27 -10.92
C ASP A 57 1.62 18.81 -11.29
N MET A 58 1.05 17.82 -10.59
CA MET A 58 1.29 16.41 -10.89
C MET A 58 0.55 15.99 -12.16
N VAL A 59 1.31 15.57 -13.17
CA VAL A 59 0.74 15.07 -14.43
C VAL A 59 0.17 13.68 -14.23
N ASP A 60 -1.06 13.46 -14.69
CA ASP A 60 -1.74 12.15 -14.68
C ASP A 60 -1.69 11.46 -13.29
N PRO A 61 -2.15 12.13 -12.22
CA PRO A 61 -1.98 11.63 -10.86
C PRO A 61 -2.80 10.36 -10.62
N HIS A 62 -2.23 9.41 -9.90
CA HIS A 62 -2.94 8.22 -9.43
C HIS A 62 -2.53 7.87 -8.00
N ALA A 63 -3.42 7.14 -7.31
CA ALA A 63 -3.07 6.52 -6.04
C ALA A 63 -2.09 5.38 -6.31
N HIS A 64 -0.86 5.57 -5.84
CA HIS A 64 0.25 4.65 -6.00
C HIS A 64 0.50 3.90 -4.70
N HIS A 65 0.71 2.60 -4.81
CA HIS A 65 1.15 1.76 -3.71
C HIS A 65 2.68 1.70 -3.73
N THR A 66 3.35 2.23 -2.71
CA THR A 66 4.82 2.24 -2.64
C THR A 66 5.39 0.82 -2.76
N LEU A 67 4.93 -0.10 -1.90
CA LEU A 67 5.00 -1.54 -2.16
C LEU A 67 3.75 -1.96 -2.93
N PHE A 68 3.92 -2.53 -4.12
CA PHE A 68 2.79 -2.84 -5.00
C PHE A 68 1.75 -3.76 -4.36
N LYS A 69 0.47 -3.44 -4.55
CA LYS A 69 -0.64 -4.32 -4.16
C LYS A 69 -0.67 -5.64 -4.95
N LYS A 70 -0.15 -5.66 -6.18
CA LYS A 70 -0.14 -6.82 -7.08
C LYS A 70 1.05 -6.76 -8.03
N GLY A 71 1.77 -7.87 -8.18
CA GLY A 71 2.85 -8.02 -9.15
C GLY A 71 2.38 -8.54 -10.52
N LEU A 72 3.08 -8.12 -11.57
CA LEU A 72 2.99 -8.65 -12.93
C LEU A 72 3.98 -9.82 -13.11
N GLY A 73 3.46 -10.97 -13.55
CA GLY A 73 4.28 -12.19 -13.68
C GLY A 73 4.70 -12.78 -12.33
N GLU A 74 5.41 -13.90 -12.38
CA GLU A 74 5.79 -14.66 -11.19
C GLU A 74 6.80 -13.92 -10.30
N ALA A 75 7.83 -13.31 -10.91
CA ALA A 75 8.91 -12.65 -10.19
C ALA A 75 8.40 -11.47 -9.33
N GLN A 76 7.61 -10.56 -9.90
CA GLN A 76 7.04 -9.46 -9.11
C GLN A 76 6.05 -9.96 -8.07
N ARG A 77 5.27 -11.02 -8.34
CA ARG A 77 4.33 -11.55 -7.34
C ARG A 77 5.04 -12.10 -6.12
N LYS A 78 6.18 -12.77 -6.29
CA LYS A 78 7.02 -13.24 -5.17
C LYS A 78 7.55 -12.08 -4.33
N LEU A 79 8.08 -11.04 -4.98
CA LEU A 79 8.55 -9.84 -4.30
C LEU A 79 7.43 -9.08 -3.58
N VAL A 80 6.26 -8.95 -4.21
CA VAL A 80 5.09 -8.35 -3.57
C VAL A 80 4.70 -9.15 -2.33
N GLN A 81 4.59 -10.48 -2.43
CA GLN A 81 4.25 -11.32 -1.29
C GLN A 81 5.24 -11.12 -0.14
N GLU A 82 6.54 -11.18 -0.44
CA GLU A 82 7.59 -11.00 0.54
C GLU A 82 7.52 -9.64 1.24
N GLY A 83 7.39 -8.55 0.48
CA GLY A 83 7.25 -7.21 1.06
C GLY A 83 5.97 -7.08 1.90
N GLN A 84 4.87 -7.68 1.46
CA GLN A 84 3.61 -7.59 2.18
C GLN A 84 3.65 -8.36 3.50
N ASP A 85 4.37 -9.47 3.54
CA ASP A 85 4.56 -10.24 4.78
C ASP A 85 5.41 -9.45 5.79
N ILE A 86 6.43 -8.72 5.32
CA ILE A 86 7.21 -7.80 6.17
C ILE A 86 6.30 -6.68 6.71
N LEU A 87 5.51 -6.01 5.85
CA LEU A 87 4.63 -4.92 6.32
C LEU A 87 3.61 -5.43 7.35
N ARG A 88 2.99 -6.60 7.11
CA ARG A 88 2.01 -7.18 8.05
C ARG A 88 2.65 -7.56 9.39
N LYS A 89 3.89 -8.07 9.40
CA LYS A 89 4.65 -8.35 10.63
C LYS A 89 4.74 -7.12 11.53
N HIS A 90 4.82 -5.93 10.93
CA HIS A 90 4.95 -4.65 11.60
C HIS A 90 3.63 -3.86 11.69
N GLY A 91 2.48 -4.52 11.49
CA GLY A 91 1.16 -3.91 11.67
C GLY A 91 0.73 -2.95 10.56
N ILE A 92 1.45 -2.87 9.45
CA ILE A 92 1.10 -2.04 8.30
C ILE A 92 0.26 -2.87 7.32
N ASP A 93 -0.95 -2.39 7.01
CA ASP A 93 -1.78 -3.00 5.97
C ASP A 93 -1.23 -2.64 4.58
N PRO A 94 -0.76 -3.61 3.78
CA PRO A 94 -0.13 -3.30 2.50
C PRO A 94 -1.12 -2.83 1.42
N ILE A 95 -2.42 -3.04 1.61
CA ILE A 95 -3.44 -2.74 0.61
C ILE A 95 -4.10 -1.39 0.90
N ILE A 96 -4.54 -1.17 2.14
CA ILE A 96 -5.28 0.04 2.53
C ILE A 96 -4.56 0.92 3.55
N GLY A 97 -3.39 0.52 4.06
CA GLY A 97 -2.57 1.37 4.91
C GLY A 97 -2.21 2.66 4.20
N GLY A 98 -2.48 3.80 4.84
CA GLY A 98 -2.22 5.13 4.27
C GLY A 98 -0.71 5.41 4.13
N GLU A 99 0.11 4.72 4.91
CA GLU A 99 1.57 4.74 4.92
C GLU A 99 2.13 4.20 3.60
N ASN A 100 1.48 3.18 3.03
CA ASN A 100 1.86 2.57 1.76
C ASN A 100 1.20 3.25 0.53
N LEU A 101 0.51 4.37 0.71
CA LEU A 101 -0.24 5.05 -0.35
C LEU A 101 0.25 6.49 -0.57
N VAL A 102 0.53 6.86 -1.81
CA VAL A 102 0.96 8.20 -2.19
C VAL A 102 0.35 8.63 -3.52
N TRP A 103 0.25 9.92 -3.77
CA TRP A 103 -0.01 10.43 -5.11
C TRP A 103 1.29 10.33 -5.93
N ALA A 104 1.23 9.71 -7.10
CA ALA A 104 2.35 9.69 -8.03
C ALA A 104 1.86 9.90 -9.48
N PRO A 105 2.71 10.43 -10.37
CA PRO A 105 2.37 10.50 -11.79
C PRO A 105 2.16 9.09 -12.33
N ASN A 106 1.17 8.88 -13.19
CA ASN A 106 0.92 7.57 -13.77
C ASN A 106 1.69 7.40 -15.09
N ARG A 107 1.76 6.17 -15.60
CA ARG A 107 2.34 5.81 -16.92
C ARG A 107 3.83 6.17 -17.11
N VAL A 108 4.53 6.56 -16.06
CA VAL A 108 5.99 6.74 -16.08
C VAL A 108 6.68 5.38 -16.22
N SER A 109 7.59 5.26 -17.18
CA SER A 109 8.33 4.02 -17.46
C SER A 109 9.14 3.58 -16.23
N GLY A 110 9.19 2.27 -15.98
CA GLY A 110 9.91 1.69 -14.84
C GLY A 110 9.23 1.88 -13.48
N GLN A 111 8.24 2.78 -13.34
CA GLN A 111 7.63 3.05 -12.04
C GLN A 111 6.90 1.86 -11.43
N HIS A 112 6.25 1.07 -12.27
CA HIS A 112 5.63 -0.22 -11.90
C HIS A 112 6.51 -1.43 -12.34
N GLY A 113 7.78 -1.17 -12.61
CA GLY A 113 8.77 -2.16 -13.04
C GLY A 113 9.33 -2.98 -11.88
N ILE A 114 10.02 -4.08 -12.22
CA ILE A 114 10.60 -4.98 -11.22
C ILE A 114 11.72 -4.32 -10.41
N GLU A 115 12.57 -3.50 -11.05
CA GLU A 115 13.67 -2.80 -10.38
C GLU A 115 13.17 -1.85 -9.27
N ALA A 116 12.06 -1.14 -9.52
CA ALA A 116 11.43 -0.30 -8.51
C ALA A 116 10.94 -1.13 -7.31
N LEU A 117 10.30 -2.27 -7.58
CA LEU A 117 9.81 -3.18 -6.54
C LEU A 117 10.96 -3.83 -5.76
N GLU A 118 12.04 -4.25 -6.43
CA GLU A 118 13.24 -4.79 -5.79
C GLU A 118 13.88 -3.78 -4.84
N ASN A 119 13.97 -2.51 -5.24
CA ASN A 119 14.45 -1.46 -4.35
C ASN A 119 13.56 -1.30 -3.10
N VAL A 120 12.23 -1.29 -3.28
CA VAL A 120 11.30 -1.19 -2.15
C VAL A 120 11.49 -2.38 -1.19
N VAL A 121 11.43 -3.61 -1.70
CA VAL A 121 11.58 -4.83 -0.89
C VAL A 121 12.96 -4.89 -0.22
N LYS A 122 14.03 -4.48 -0.91
CA LYS A 122 15.37 -4.41 -0.34
C LYS A 122 15.43 -3.46 0.86
N GLN A 123 14.81 -2.29 0.77
CA GLN A 123 14.82 -1.32 1.88
C GLN A 123 13.95 -1.80 3.05
N LEU A 124 12.78 -2.38 2.79
CA LEU A 124 11.95 -3.01 3.84
C LEU A 124 12.71 -4.11 4.59
N LYS A 125 13.45 -4.97 3.87
CA LYS A 125 14.31 -6.00 4.48
C LYS A 125 15.44 -5.42 5.31
N ALA A 126 16.03 -4.31 4.87
CA ALA A 126 17.12 -3.66 5.60
C ALA A 126 16.62 -3.11 6.94
N VAL A 127 15.45 -2.46 6.95
CA VAL A 127 14.79 -1.99 8.17
C VAL A 127 14.43 -3.18 9.07
N ASP A 128 13.83 -4.24 8.53
CA ASP A 128 13.47 -5.45 9.31
C ASP A 128 14.69 -6.11 9.94
N ALA A 129 15.79 -6.24 9.20
CA ALA A 129 17.03 -6.83 9.69
C ALA A 129 17.75 -5.98 10.74
N ALA A 130 17.53 -4.66 10.73
CA ALA A 130 18.02 -3.75 11.77
C ALA A 130 17.16 -3.77 13.04
N GLY A 131 16.03 -4.50 13.04
CA GLY A 131 15.08 -4.50 14.15
C GLY A 131 14.22 -3.24 14.21
N GLY A 132 13.97 -2.61 13.06
CA GLY A 132 13.10 -1.43 12.98
C GLY A 132 11.67 -1.74 13.43
N GLU A 133 11.03 -0.73 13.97
CA GLU A 133 9.65 -0.75 14.47
C GLU A 133 8.73 -0.02 13.48
N TYR A 134 7.42 0.02 13.78
CA TYR A 134 6.41 0.60 12.89
C TYR A 134 6.82 1.97 12.30
N ASP A 135 7.31 2.91 13.10
CA ASP A 135 7.68 4.26 12.65
C ASP A 135 8.83 4.24 11.62
N ASP A 136 9.80 3.34 11.75
CA ASP A 136 10.90 3.18 10.79
C ASP A 136 10.38 2.68 9.42
N PHE A 137 9.37 1.82 9.44
CA PHE A 137 8.70 1.36 8.22
C PHE A 137 7.86 2.46 7.59
N VAL A 138 7.21 3.32 8.38
CA VAL A 138 6.50 4.48 7.86
C VAL A 138 7.49 5.43 7.19
N GLU A 139 8.61 5.75 7.84
CA GLU A 139 9.63 6.65 7.30
C GLU A 139 10.16 6.14 5.95
N ILE A 140 10.53 4.86 5.86
CA ILE A 140 11.08 4.31 4.61
C ILE A 140 10.02 4.26 3.49
N LEU A 141 8.75 3.96 3.81
CA LEU A 141 7.66 3.97 2.83
C LEU A 141 7.37 5.39 2.35
N GLU A 142 7.45 6.39 3.22
CA GLU A 142 7.31 7.79 2.86
C GLU A 142 8.41 8.25 1.92
N ASP A 143 9.67 7.91 2.19
CA ASP A 143 10.81 8.28 1.35
C ASP A 143 10.77 7.62 -0.02
N LEU A 144 10.45 6.33 -0.06
CA LEU A 144 10.20 5.60 -1.31
C LEU A 144 8.99 6.15 -2.07
N GLY A 145 7.95 6.58 -1.35
CA GLY A 145 6.76 7.22 -1.91
C GLY A 145 7.08 8.59 -2.53
N LYS A 146 7.88 9.42 -1.85
CA LYS A 146 8.39 10.69 -2.38
C LYS A 146 9.22 10.47 -3.65
N LEU A 147 10.07 9.43 -3.67
CA LEU A 147 10.83 9.06 -4.86
C LEU A 147 9.89 8.74 -6.02
N ALA A 148 8.88 7.89 -5.82
CA ALA A 148 7.88 7.58 -6.84
C ALA A 148 7.15 8.84 -7.35
N ALA A 149 6.68 9.69 -6.43
CA ALA A 149 6.00 10.94 -6.74
C ALA A 149 6.84 11.94 -7.56
N SER A 150 8.17 11.87 -7.45
CA SER A 150 9.11 12.76 -8.14
C SER A 150 9.48 12.35 -9.57
N ARG A 151 9.11 11.13 -10.00
CA ARG A 151 9.47 10.59 -11.32
C ARG A 151 8.79 11.38 -12.45
N ARG A 152 9.41 11.41 -13.63
CA ARG A 152 8.93 12.13 -14.81
C ARG A 152 9.08 11.27 -16.05
#